data_AF-A0A1M7JW75-F1
#
_entry.id   AF-A0A1M7JW75-F1
#
_cell.length_a   1.000
_cell.length_b   1.000
_cell.length_c   1.000
_cell.angle_alpha   90.00
_cell.angle_beta   90.00
_cell.angle_gamma   90.00
#
_symmetry.space_group_name_H-M   'P 1'
#
loop_
_entity.id
_entity.type
_entity.pdbx_description
1 polymer ?
#
loop_
_entity_poly.entity_id
_entity_poly.type
_entity_poly.pdbx_seq_one_letter_code
_entity_poly.pdbx_strand_id
1 'polypeptide(L)' 'MLIAALPPVAKQQGSPRIVAPMVPMGANVGEPNNKVMQTAILKDALKALETIDTYGKVIPLPYEYKAKI' A
#
# COMPACT_ATOMS: atom_id res chain seq x y z
N MET A 1 0.73 2.61 -10.27
CA MET A 1 0.58 1.73 -9.08
C MET A 1 0.14 2.58 -7.92
N LEU A 2 -0.69 2.02 -7.03
CA LEU A 2 -1.22 2.73 -5.88
C LEU A 2 -0.97 1.95 -4.58
N ILE A 3 -0.50 2.64 -3.53
CA ILE A 3 -0.43 2.12 -2.17
C ILE A 3 -1.75 2.51 -1.50
N ALA A 4 -2.61 1.52 -1.23
CA ALA A 4 -4.00 1.77 -0.87
C ALA A 4 -4.35 1.24 0.52
N ALA A 5 -4.79 2.12 1.42
CA ALA A 5 -5.50 1.73 2.64
C ALA A 5 -6.90 1.15 2.34
N LEU A 6 -7.48 1.50 1.18
CA LEU A 6 -8.77 0.99 0.71
C LEU A 6 -8.60 0.32 -0.68
N PRO A 7 -8.12 -0.94 -0.74
CA PRO A 7 -7.89 -1.64 -2.01
C PRO A 7 -9.14 -1.74 -2.92
N PRO A 8 -10.37 -1.94 -2.41
CA PRO A 8 -11.57 -1.96 -3.24
C PRO A 8 -11.78 -0.65 -4.02
N VAL A 9 -11.56 0.50 -3.38
CA VAL A 9 -11.69 1.82 -4.02
C VAL A 9 -10.61 2.00 -5.08
N ALA A 10 -9.35 1.65 -4.76
CA ALA A 10 -8.26 1.73 -5.73
C ALA A 10 -8.52 0.88 -6.98
N LYS A 11 -9.12 -0.30 -6.81
CA LYS A 11 -9.51 -1.18 -7.91
C LYS A 11 -10.67 -0.61 -8.73
N GLN A 12 -11.70 -0.07 -8.07
CA GLN A 12 -12.85 0.58 -8.72
C GLN A 12 -12.41 1.79 -9.57
N GLN A 13 -11.46 2.58 -9.09
CA GLN A 13 -10.91 3.73 -9.81
C GLN A 13 -9.94 3.35 -10.93
N GLY A 14 -9.79 2.06 -11.24
CA GLY A 14 -9.00 1.58 -12.38
C GLY A 14 -7.48 1.56 -12.15
N SER A 15 -7.02 1.49 -10.89
CA SER A 15 -5.58 1.35 -10.64
C SER A 15 -5.06 0.02 -11.21
N PRO A 16 -4.05 0.05 -12.11
CA PRO A 16 -3.58 -1.16 -12.77
C PRO A 16 -2.79 -2.08 -11.85
N ARG A 17 -2.19 -1.56 -10.77
CA ARG A 17 -1.36 -2.30 -9.81
C ARG A 17 -1.56 -1.72 -8.42
N ILE A 18 -1.84 -2.55 -7.43
CA ILE A 18 -2.18 -2.10 -6.08
C ILE A 18 -1.35 -2.87 -5.06
N VAL A 19 -0.80 -2.15 -4.09
CA VAL A 19 -0.25 -2.75 -2.87
C VAL A 19 -1.02 -2.23 -1.65
N ALA A 20 -1.19 -3.08 -0.64
CA ALA A 20 -2.12 -2.84 0.45
C ALA A 20 -1.49 -3.18 1.81
N PRO A 21 -0.87 -2.21 2.50
CA PRO A 21 -0.51 -2.36 3.90
C PRO A 21 -1.75 -2.17 4.80
N MET A 22 -1.73 -2.71 6.02
CA MET A 22 -2.81 -2.60 6.99
C MET A 22 -2.70 -1.29 7.78
N VAL A 23 -3.17 -0.19 7.18
CA VAL A 23 -3.02 1.16 7.72
C VAL A 23 -4.35 1.93 7.63
N PRO A 24 -4.61 2.91 8.51
CA PRO A 24 -5.77 3.76 8.39
C PRO A 24 -5.69 4.63 7.15
N MET A 25 -6.86 5.03 6.65
CA MET A 25 -6.96 5.98 5.54
C MET A 25 -6.26 7.29 5.93
N GLY A 26 -5.40 7.81 5.03
CA GLY A 26 -4.55 8.97 5.29
C GLY A 26 -3.13 8.63 5.76
N ALA A 27 -2.87 7.38 6.17
CA ALA A 27 -1.55 6.88 6.56
C ALA A 27 -1.07 5.77 5.60
N ASN A 28 -1.32 5.93 4.29
CA ASN A 28 -1.11 4.89 3.26
C ASN A 28 0.32 4.28 3.28
N VAL A 29 1.32 5.05 3.72
CA VAL A 29 2.73 4.63 3.77
C VAL A 29 3.17 4.25 5.19
N GLY A 30 2.25 4.00 6.11
CA GLY A 30 2.56 3.60 7.49
C GLY A 30 2.47 4.75 8.49
N GLU A 31 2.95 4.48 9.70
CA GLU A 31 2.87 5.36 10.86
C GLU A 31 3.53 6.73 10.63
N PRO A 32 2.93 7.85 11.09
CA PRO A 32 3.55 9.18 11.04
C PRO A 32 4.93 9.20 11.71
N ASN A 33 5.89 9.87 11.07
CA ASN A 33 7.30 9.96 11.52
C ASN A 33 8.08 8.64 11.64
N ASN A 34 7.50 7.50 11.27
CA ASN A 34 8.21 6.22 11.24
C ASN A 34 8.90 6.01 9.89
N LYS A 35 10.06 6.66 9.71
CA LYS A 35 10.83 6.61 8.45
C LYS A 35 11.20 5.20 8.02
N VAL A 36 11.43 4.30 8.98
CA VAL A 36 11.82 2.90 8.71
C VAL A 36 10.66 2.17 8.03
N MET A 37 9.47 2.19 8.63
CA MET A 37 8.26 1.58 8.05
C MET A 37 7.90 2.22 6.71
N GLN A 38 7.93 3.55 6.63
CA GLN A 38 7.60 4.28 5.40
C GLN A 38 8.54 3.92 4.25
N THR A 39 9.84 3.86 4.52
CA THR A 39 10.83 3.47 3.51
C THR A 39 10.66 2.00 3.10
N ALA A 40 10.35 1.11 4.04
CA ALA A 40 10.14 -0.30 3.77
C ALA A 40 8.91 -0.53 2.87
N ILE A 41 7.79 0.12 3.18
CA ILE A 41 6.57 0.10 2.35
C ILE A 41 6.87 0.62 0.93
N LEU A 42 7.60 1.73 0.81
CA LEU A 42 7.95 2.27 -0.50
C LEU A 42 8.83 1.31 -1.31
N LYS A 43 9.83 0.68 -0.68
CA LYS A 43 10.70 -0.29 -1.36
C LYS A 43 9.93 -1.52 -1.83
N ASP A 44 9.06 -2.07 -0.99
CA ASP A 44 8.24 -3.23 -1.37
C ASP A 44 7.21 -2.89 -2.44
N ALA A 45 6.64 -1.68 -2.39
CA ALA A 45 5.79 -1.17 -3.46
C ALA A 45 6.56 -1.08 -4.79
N LEU A 46 7.77 -0.52 -4.79
CA LEU A 46 8.62 -0.46 -5.98
C LEU A 46 8.94 -1.86 -6.51
N LYS A 47 9.26 -2.82 -5.65
CA LYS A 47 9.47 -4.23 -6.06
C LYS A 47 8.19 -4.85 -6.63
N ALA A 48 7.02 -4.48 -6.12
CA ALA A 48 5.73 -4.91 -6.66
C ALA A 48 5.46 -4.34 -8.07
N LEU A 49 6.04 -3.18 -8.45
CA LEU A 49 5.92 -2.65 -9.81
C LEU A 49 6.50 -3.60 -10.86
N GLU A 50 7.60 -4.24 -10.53
CA GLU A 50 8.32 -5.15 -11.42
C GLU A 50 7.65 -6.52 -11.50
N THR A 51 7.00 -6.94 -10.41
CA THR A 51 6.45 -8.31 -10.27
C THR A 51 4.95 -8.41 -10.56
N ILE A 52 4.18 -7.33 -10.49
CA ILE A 52 2.76 -7.33 -10.85
C ILE A 52 2.59 -7.19 -12.37
N ASP A 53 2.21 -8.29 -13.00
CA ASP A 53 1.91 -8.43 -14.43
C ASP A 53 0.41 -8.31 -14.77
N THR A 54 -0.46 -8.51 -13.79
CA THR A 54 -1.91 -8.60 -13.98
C THR A 54 -2.62 -7.30 -13.58
N TYR A 55 -3.51 -6.80 -14.45
CA TYR A 55 -4.29 -5.59 -14.19
C TYR A 55 -5.19 -5.73 -12.95
N GLY A 56 -5.17 -4.73 -12.07
CA GLY A 56 -6.02 -4.65 -10.88
C GLY A 56 -5.65 -5.66 -9.79
N LYS A 57 -4.47 -6.32 -9.90
CA LYS A 57 -3.95 -7.21 -8.86
C LYS A 57 -3.61 -6.40 -7.62
N VAL A 58 -4.04 -6.92 -6.47
CA VAL A 58 -3.78 -6.37 -5.14
C VAL A 58 -2.79 -7.28 -4.44
N ILE A 59 -1.66 -6.73 -4.01
CA ILE A 59 -0.66 -7.43 -3.20
C ILE A 59 -0.73 -6.90 -1.76
N PRO A 60 -1.05 -7.74 -0.75
CA PRO A 60 -0.96 -7.32 0.63
C PRO A 60 0.51 -7.16 1.05
N LEU A 61 0.81 -6.12 1.83
CA LEU A 61 2.14 -5.91 2.42
C LEU A 61 2.11 -6.20 3.93
N PRO A 62 3.18 -6.75 4.52
CA PRO A 62 3.23 -7.21 5.91
C PRO A 62 3.47 -6.05 6.91
N TYR A 63 2.81 -4.91 6.72
CA TYR A 63 2.96 -3.73 7.57
C TYR A 63 1.63 -3.36 8.18
N GLU A 64 1.61 -3.13 9.50
CA GLU A 64 0.40 -2.73 10.24
C GLU A 64 0.68 -1.46 11.04
N TYR A 65 -0.21 -0.47 10.91
CA TYR A 65 -0.25 0.72 11.77
C TYR A 65 -1.69 0.91 12.25
N LYS A 66 -1.88 0.99 13.57
CA LYS A 66 -3.16 1.32 14.19
C LYS A 66 -3.05 2.71 14.80
N ALA A 67 -3.78 3.67 14.25
CA ALA A 67 -3.90 4.97 14.88
C ALA A 67 -4.63 4.81 16.22
N LYS A 68 -4.05 5.36 17.29
CA LYS A 68 -4.76 5.56 18.55
C LYS A 68 -5.57 6.85 18.41
N ILE A 69 -6.87 6.73 18.62
CA ILE A 69 -7.83 7.85 18.62
C ILE A 69 -7.95 8.35 20.06
#